data_AF-A0A5R9M4F7-F1
#
_entry.id   AF-A0A5R9M4F7-F1
#
_cell.length_a   1.000
_cell.length_b   1.000
_cell.length_c   1.000
_cell.angle_alpha   90.00
_cell.angle_beta   90.00
_cell.angle_gamma   90.00
#
_symmetry.space_group_name_H-M   'P 1'
#
loop_
_entity.id
_entity.type
_entity.pdbx_description
1 polymer ?
#
loop_
_entity_poly.entity_id
_entity_poly.type
_entity_poly.pdbx_seq_one_letter_code
_entity_poly.pdbx_strand_id
1 'polypeptide(L)'
;MLDAAHQQLGDPIVLVWDNLNTHVSRAMGQLVDARLWLTVYRLPPYAPEFNPVEGVWSHPKRSLANLTKHSLDQLTALVKTRLKRMQYRPGLIDGLIAKTGLDFQPP
;
A
#
# COMPACT_ATOMS: atom_id res chain seq x y z
N MET A 1 -10.84 -4.43 -6.64
CA MET A 1 -9.36 -4.36 -6.82
C MET A 1 -8.70 -5.63 -6.32
N LEU A 2 -8.94 -6.06 -5.07
CA LEU A 2 -8.38 -7.33 -4.55
C LEU A 2 -8.87 -8.57 -5.31
N ASP A 3 -10.16 -8.64 -5.68
CA ASP A 3 -10.68 -9.76 -6.47
C ASP A 3 -9.98 -9.90 -7.83
N ALA A 4 -9.74 -8.78 -8.50
CA ALA A 4 -9.01 -8.76 -9.78
C ALA A 4 -7.54 -9.16 -9.60
N ALA A 5 -6.89 -8.73 -8.51
CA ALA A 5 -5.53 -9.15 -8.19
C ALA A 5 -5.46 -10.66 -7.91
N HIS A 6 -6.43 -11.21 -7.17
CA HIS A 6 -6.51 -12.65 -6.92
C HIS A 6 -6.72 -13.44 -8.22
N GLN A 7 -7.62 -12.98 -9.09
CA GLN A 7 -7.83 -13.60 -10.41
C GLN A 7 -6.58 -13.54 -11.30
N GLN A 8 -5.81 -12.44 -11.23
CA GLN A 8 -4.61 -12.27 -12.04
C GLN A 8 -3.44 -13.11 -11.52
N LEU A 9 -3.28 -13.21 -10.21
CA LEU A 9 -2.19 -13.96 -9.57
C LEU A 9 -2.48 -15.46 -9.50
N GLY A 10 -3.75 -15.84 -9.40
CA GLY A 10 -4.18 -17.24 -9.24
C GLY A 10 -3.99 -17.82 -7.84
N ASP A 11 -3.43 -17.04 -6.91
CA ASP A 11 -3.03 -17.50 -5.58
C ASP A 11 -3.72 -16.71 -4.44
N PRO A 12 -3.78 -17.28 -3.21
CA PRO A 12 -4.19 -16.56 -2.01
C PRO A 12 -3.36 -15.28 -1.78
N ILE A 13 -4.01 -14.25 -1.24
CA ILE A 13 -3.38 -12.95 -0.99
C ILE A 13 -3.23 -12.74 0.51
N VAL A 14 -2.03 -12.30 0.91
CA VAL A 14 -1.79 -11.76 2.25
C VAL A 14 -1.78 -10.23 2.16
N LEU A 15 -2.70 -9.60 2.87
CA LEU A 15 -2.82 -8.14 2.97
C LEU A 15 -2.27 -7.68 4.33
N VAL A 16 -1.25 -6.82 4.29
CA VAL A 16 -0.66 -6.19 5.48
C VAL A 16 -1.01 -4.69 5.46
N TRP A 17 -1.65 -4.18 6.50
CA TRP A 17 -2.03 -2.77 6.58
C TRP A 17 -2.15 -2.24 8.02
N ASP A 18 -2.27 -0.93 8.17
CA ASP A 18 -2.40 -0.24 9.46
C ASP A 18 -3.82 -0.32 10.05
N ASN A 19 -3.99 0.31 11.20
CA ASN A 19 -5.25 0.32 11.95
C ASN A 19 -6.12 1.56 11.66
N LEU A 20 -6.08 2.11 10.45
CA LEU A 20 -6.99 3.19 10.07
C LEU A 20 -8.45 2.76 10.33
N ASN A 21 -9.29 3.67 10.85
CA ASN A 21 -10.66 3.35 11.28
C ASN A 21 -11.51 2.63 10.22
N THR A 22 -11.30 2.96 8.94
CA THR A 22 -11.96 2.27 7.82
C THR A 22 -11.50 0.81 7.68
N HIS A 23 -10.22 0.51 7.90
CA HIS A 23 -9.64 -0.83 7.85
C HIS A 23 -10.10 -1.72 9.02
N VAL A 24 -10.41 -1.15 10.19
CA VAL A 24 -10.92 -1.89 11.37
C VAL A 24 -12.44 -1.92 11.46
N SER A 25 -13.14 -1.28 10.53
CA SER A 25 -14.61 -1.20 10.56
C SER A 25 -15.26 -2.57 10.37
N ARG A 26 -16.46 -2.75 10.95
CA ARG A 26 -17.27 -3.96 10.76
C ARG A 26 -17.56 -4.25 9.29
N ALA A 27 -17.84 -3.20 8.51
CA ALA A 27 -18.07 -3.31 7.08
C ALA A 27 -16.83 -3.87 6.35
N MET A 28 -15.63 -3.45 6.74
CA MET A 28 -14.39 -4.02 6.19
C MET A 28 -14.21 -5.47 6.62
N GLY A 29 -14.51 -5.82 7.89
CA GLY A 29 -14.50 -7.21 8.36
C GLY A 29 -15.36 -8.12 7.49
N GLN A 30 -16.61 -7.71 7.19
CA GLN A 30 -17.50 -8.48 6.31
C GLN A 30 -16.95 -8.65 4.90
N LEU A 31 -16.25 -7.65 4.36
CA LEU A 31 -15.60 -7.77 3.05
C LEU A 31 -14.43 -8.76 3.09
N VAL A 32 -13.66 -8.79 4.18
CA VAL A 32 -12.57 -9.76 4.36
C VAL A 32 -13.13 -11.17 4.52
N ASP A 33 -14.12 -11.36 5.40
CA ASP A 33 -14.73 -12.66 5.70
C ASP A 33 -15.38 -13.32 4.48
N ALA A 34 -15.85 -12.52 3.51
CA ALA A 34 -16.40 -13.01 2.25
C ALA A 34 -15.34 -13.64 1.31
N ARG A 35 -14.05 -13.60 1.66
CA ARG A 35 -12.92 -14.00 0.80
C ARG A 35 -12.03 -15.00 1.51
N LEU A 36 -12.31 -16.30 1.33
CA LEU A 36 -11.52 -17.39 1.91
C LEU A 36 -10.05 -17.42 1.46
N TRP A 37 -9.73 -16.78 0.32
CA TRP A 37 -8.38 -16.66 -0.22
C TRP A 37 -7.59 -15.45 0.33
N LEU A 38 -8.20 -14.63 1.19
CA LEU A 38 -7.60 -13.39 1.69
C LEU A 38 -7.25 -13.53 3.19
N THR A 39 -5.97 -13.43 3.51
CA THR A 39 -5.48 -13.34 4.89
C THR A 39 -5.08 -11.91 5.18
N VAL A 40 -5.52 -11.36 6.32
CA VAL A 40 -5.22 -9.97 6.70
C VAL A 40 -4.37 -9.93 7.97
N TYR A 41 -3.18 -9.33 7.89
CA TYR A 41 -2.37 -8.98 9.05
C TYR A 41 -2.43 -7.48 9.32
N ARG A 42 -2.65 -7.14 10.59
CA ARG A 42 -2.65 -5.76 11.05
C ARG A 42 -1.31 -5.43 11.68
N LEU A 43 -0.77 -4.27 11.31
CA LEU A 43 0.42 -3.74 11.96
C LEU A 43 0.11 -3.34 13.41
N PRO A 44 1.09 -3.40 14.32
CA PRO A 44 0.96 -2.82 15.65
C PRO A 44 0.53 -1.34 15.57
N PRO A 45 -0.24 -0.84 16.54
CA PRO A 45 -0.56 0.58 16.63
C PRO A 45 0.72 1.43 16.64
N TYR A 46 0.69 2.57 15.94
CA TYR A 46 1.79 3.53 15.88
C TYR A 46 3.13 2.97 15.38
N ALA A 47 3.11 1.96 14.50
CA ALA A 47 4.32 1.37 13.91
C ALA A 47 4.45 1.68 12.39
N PRO A 48 4.61 2.95 11.99
CA PRO A 48 4.75 3.34 10.58
C PRO A 48 6.00 2.75 9.91
N GLU A 49 7.03 2.38 10.66
CA GLU A 49 8.24 1.73 10.17
C GLU A 49 7.97 0.38 9.50
N PHE A 50 6.89 -0.30 9.89
CA PHE A 50 6.47 -1.57 9.29
C PHE A 50 5.52 -1.39 8.10
N ASN A 51 5.10 -0.16 7.79
CA ASN A 51 4.20 0.11 6.68
C ASN A 51 4.98 0.57 5.44
N PRO A 52 5.20 -0.30 4.43
CA PRO A 52 5.99 0.07 3.25
C PRO A 52 5.34 1.20 2.43
N VAL A 53 4.03 1.39 2.58
CA VAL A 53 3.27 2.48 1.94
C VAL A 53 3.76 3.86 2.41
N GLU A 54 4.28 4.00 3.63
CA GLU A 54 4.89 5.26 4.10
C GLU A 54 6.11 5.62 3.26
N GLY A 55 6.93 4.62 2.93
CA GLY A 55 8.06 4.78 2.03
C GLY A 55 7.61 5.17 0.61
N VAL A 56 6.54 4.55 0.11
CA VAL A 56 5.93 4.92 -1.18
C VAL A 56 5.50 6.39 -1.20
N TRP A 57 4.91 6.89 -0.11
CA TRP A 57 4.47 8.28 -0.01
C TRP A 57 5.59 9.30 0.23
N SER A 58 6.70 8.89 0.85
CA SER A 58 7.82 9.79 1.14
C SER A 58 8.41 10.43 -0.14
N HIS A 59 8.49 9.66 -1.23
CA HIS A 59 9.02 10.09 -2.52
C HIS A 59 8.19 11.19 -3.21
N PRO A 60 6.87 11.00 -3.45
CA PRO A 60 6.04 12.05 -4.01
C PRO A 60 5.91 13.23 -3.05
N LYS A 61 5.74 13.02 -1.73
CA LYS A 61 5.62 14.13 -0.76
C LYS A 61 6.83 15.07 -0.80
N ARG A 62 8.06 14.54 -0.73
CA ARG A 62 9.29 15.36 -0.81
C ARG A 62 9.40 16.14 -2.11
N SER A 63 9.02 15.52 -3.23
CA SER A 63 9.07 16.15 -4.55
C SER A 63 7.86 17.03 -4.87
N LEU A 64 6.81 17.03 -4.02
CA LEU A 64 5.64 17.91 -4.10
C LEU A 64 5.77 19.13 -3.19
N ALA A 65 6.51 19.02 -2.08
CA ALA A 65 6.72 20.11 -1.13
C ALA A 65 7.26 21.40 -1.77
N ASN A 66 7.98 21.29 -2.90
CA ASN A 66 8.58 22.41 -3.61
C ASN A 66 7.81 22.82 -4.88
N LEU A 67 6.59 22.32 -5.09
CA LEU A 67 5.80 22.62 -6.29
C LEU A 67 4.63 23.55 -5.96
N THR A 68 4.72 24.81 -6.39
CA THR A 68 3.59 25.73 -6.53
C THR A 68 2.73 25.29 -7.71
N LYS A 69 1.77 24.40 -7.47
CA LYS A 69 0.75 23.99 -8.44
C LYS A 69 -0.50 24.83 -8.25
N HIS A 70 -1.04 25.35 -9.34
CA HIS A 70 -2.15 26.31 -9.31
C HIS A 70 -3.55 25.65 -9.30
N SER A 71 -3.64 24.31 -9.24
CA SER A 71 -4.91 23.57 -9.13
C SER A 71 -4.77 22.14 -8.59
N LEU A 72 -5.87 21.61 -8.04
CA LEU A 72 -5.99 20.23 -7.52
C LEU A 72 -5.83 19.16 -8.63
N ASP A 73 -6.29 19.44 -9.85
CA ASP A 73 -6.18 18.50 -10.98
C ASP A 73 -4.73 18.28 -11.40
N GLN A 74 -3.95 19.37 -11.47
CA GLN A 74 -2.53 19.29 -11.78
C GLN A 74 -1.72 18.56 -10.70
N LEU A 75 -2.16 18.64 -9.44
CA LEU A 75 -1.58 17.88 -8.34
C LEU A 75 -1.93 16.40 -8.46
N THR A 76 -3.20 16.09 -8.70
CA THR A 76 -3.71 14.72 -8.86
C THR A 76 -3.02 13.99 -10.02
N ALA A 77 -2.92 14.64 -11.19
CA ALA A 77 -2.23 14.07 -12.34
C ALA A 77 -0.75 13.76 -12.03
N LEU A 78 -0.06 14.68 -11.34
CA LEU A 78 1.34 14.49 -10.98
C LEU A 78 1.55 13.34 -9.98
N VAL A 79 0.69 13.24 -8.95
CA VAL A 79 0.73 12.13 -7.99
C VAL A 79 0.54 10.80 -8.73
N LYS A 80 -0.49 10.70 -9.59
CA LYS A 80 -0.76 9.51 -10.39
C LYS A 80 0.42 9.12 -11.28
N THR A 81 1.01 10.07 -12.01
CA THR A 81 2.19 9.81 -12.85
C THR A 81 3.38 9.31 -12.04
N ARG A 82 3.63 9.88 -10.85
CA ARG A 82 4.75 9.45 -10.00
C ARG A 82 4.54 8.04 -9.44
N LEU A 83 3.35 7.75 -8.92
CA LEU A 83 3.01 6.40 -8.46
C LEU A 83 3.10 5.39 -9.61
N LYS A 84 2.64 5.74 -10.81
CA LYS A 84 2.74 4.89 -12.00
C LYS A 84 4.20 4.60 -12.37
N ARG A 85 5.10 5.58 -12.28
CA ARG A 85 6.54 5.35 -12.51
C ARG A 85 7.16 4.44 -11.47
N MET A 86 6.74 4.53 -10.21
CA MET A 86 7.21 3.62 -9.14
C MET A 86 6.76 2.19 -9.40
N GLN A 87 5.53 1.99 -9.90
CA GLN A 87 5.02 0.66 -10.28
C GLN A 87 5.96 -0.09 -11.25
N TYR A 88 6.63 0.62 -12.16
CA TYR A 88 7.55 0.02 -13.14
C TYR A 88 9.00 -0.10 -12.65
N ARG A 89 9.26 0.08 -11.34
CA ARG A 89 10.60 -0.04 -10.75
C ARG A 89 10.59 -1.11 -9.65
N PRO A 90 10.63 -2.41 -10.00
CA PRO A 90 10.52 -3.51 -9.04
C PRO A 90 11.57 -3.40 -7.92
N GLY A 91 12.85 -3.14 -8.23
CA GLY A 91 13.88 -2.99 -7.19
C GLY A 91 13.66 -1.82 -6.22
N LEU A 92 12.90 -0.79 -6.60
CA LEU A 92 12.48 0.25 -5.64
C LEU A 92 11.41 -0.28 -4.70
N ILE A 93 10.43 -1.02 -5.23
CA ILE A 93 9.37 -1.64 -4.42
C ILE A 93 9.99 -2.64 -3.45
N ASP A 94 10.88 -3.51 -3.93
CA ASP A 94 11.59 -4.49 -3.10
C ASP A 94 12.40 -3.80 -2.00
N GLY A 95 13.11 -2.71 -2.31
CA GLY A 95 13.84 -1.93 -1.31
C GLY A 95 12.95 -1.26 -0.26
N LEU A 96 11.75 -0.81 -0.64
CA LEU A 96 10.78 -0.25 0.30
C LEU A 96 10.21 -1.31 1.25
N ILE A 97 9.98 -2.52 0.74
CA ILE A 97 9.56 -3.68 1.52
C ILE A 97 10.69 -4.10 2.45
N ALA A 98 11.91 -4.28 1.94
CA ALA A 98 13.08 -4.69 2.73
C ALA A 98 13.37 -3.73 3.89
N LYS A 99 13.14 -2.42 3.71
CA LYS A 99 13.32 -1.41 4.75
C LYS A 99 12.40 -1.62 5.98
N THR A 100 11.26 -2.29 5.80
CA THR A 100 10.35 -2.59 6.93
C THR A 100 10.93 -3.64 7.88
N GLY A 101 11.94 -4.40 7.46
CA GLY A 101 12.49 -5.50 8.26
C GLY A 101 11.52 -6.67 8.45
N LEU A 102 10.36 -6.65 7.76
CA LEU A 102 9.43 -7.77 7.75
C LEU A 102 10.06 -8.92 6.95
N ASP A 103 10.20 -10.06 7.60
CA ASP A 103 10.51 -11.31 6.93
C ASP A 103 9.22 -11.92 6.39
N PHE A 104 9.18 -12.21 5.09
CA PHE A 104 8.04 -12.81 4.41
C PHE A 104 8.28 -14.30 4.12
N GLN A 105 9.35 -14.89 4.66
CA GLN A 105 9.50 -16.35 4.66
C GLN A 105 8.34 -16.96 5.46
N PRO A 106 7.69 -18.02 4.94
CA PRO A 106 6.77 -18.81 5.75
C PRO A 106 7.55 -19.45 6.92
N PRO A 107 6.90 -19.67 8.09
CA PRO A 107 7.50 -20.41 9.19
C PRO A 107 7.83 -21.86 8.82
#